data_AF-A0A945R0E2-F1
#
_entry.id   AF-A0A945R0E2-F1
#
_cell.length_a   1.000
_cell.length_b   1.000
_cell.length_c   1.000
_cell.angle_alpha   90.00
_cell.angle_beta   90.00
_cell.angle_gamma   90.00
#
_symmetry.space_group_name_H-M   'P 1'
#
loop_
_entity.id
_entity.type
_entity.pdbx_description
1 polymer ?
#
loop_
_entity_poly.entity_id
_entity_poly.type
_entity_poly.pdbx_seq_one_letter_code
_entity_poly.pdbx_strand_id
1 'polypeptide(L)'
;VFEPGHRERFWHRNCVALGMAAGFIEPLEASALVLVELGATMIADELPADRSDMDSVGKRYNDRFRYRWDQIIDFLKLHYVLSTRTEAYWADHRNPSSIPESLQSLLTTWAYRAPWHHEGYHKDEMFPSASYQYVLYGMGFRPSRALPKHRHVEQDLAAAHHTFAQVTKQANQFRNQMPSNRDLLETLKQHRFQTV
;
A
#
# COMPACT_ATOMS: atom_id res chain seq x y z
N VAL A 1 -18.04 -1.05 19.47
CA VAL A 1 -17.08 -2.06 18.97
C VAL A 1 -17.31 -2.17 17.48
N PHE A 2 -16.29 -1.93 16.66
CA PHE A 2 -16.40 -2.16 15.21
C PHE A 2 -15.90 -3.56 14.90
N GLU A 3 -16.48 -4.20 13.90
CA GLU A 3 -16.02 -5.51 13.40
C GLU A 3 -15.13 -5.26 12.18
N PRO A 4 -13.80 -5.45 12.29
CA PRO A 4 -12.90 -5.21 11.18
C PRO A 4 -13.17 -6.22 10.06
N GLY A 5 -13.30 -5.72 8.84
CA GLY A 5 -13.54 -6.55 7.68
C GLY A 5 -14.26 -5.79 6.58
N HIS A 6 -14.76 -6.53 5.60
CA HIS A 6 -15.42 -5.97 4.45
C HIS A 6 -16.53 -6.88 3.93
N ARG A 7 -17.42 -6.32 3.12
CA ARG A 7 -18.53 -7.06 2.51
C ARG A 7 -17.99 -8.13 1.56
N GLU A 8 -18.74 -9.22 1.44
CA GLU A 8 -18.46 -10.26 0.45
C GLU A 8 -18.53 -9.71 -0.98
N ARG A 9 -19.53 -8.85 -1.23
CA ARG A 9 -19.73 -8.12 -2.49
C ARG A 9 -19.93 -6.65 -2.19
N PHE A 10 -19.25 -5.81 -2.94
CA PHE A 10 -19.30 -4.35 -2.85
C PHE A 10 -20.37 -3.77 -3.80
N TRP A 11 -20.58 -4.41 -4.94
CA TRP A 11 -21.65 -4.12 -5.89
C TRP A 11 -22.64 -5.28 -5.93
N HIS A 12 -23.91 -5.03 -5.63
CA HIS A 12 -24.99 -6.01 -5.70
C HIS A 12 -26.21 -5.45 -6.42
N ARG A 13 -26.54 -6.03 -7.58
CA ARG A 13 -27.62 -5.55 -8.47
C ARG A 13 -27.37 -4.07 -8.82
N ASN A 14 -28.29 -3.18 -8.48
CA ASN A 14 -28.20 -1.73 -8.71
C ASN A 14 -27.71 -0.95 -7.47
N CYS A 15 -27.15 -1.62 -6.47
CA CYS A 15 -26.64 -1.00 -5.26
C CYS A 15 -25.12 -1.19 -5.16
N VAL A 16 -24.40 -0.10 -4.90
CA VAL A 16 -22.95 -0.10 -4.71
C VAL A 16 -22.62 0.48 -3.35
N ALA A 17 -21.89 -0.28 -2.54
CA ALA A 17 -21.40 0.15 -1.26
C ALA A 17 -20.06 0.90 -1.44
N LEU A 18 -19.95 2.07 -0.81
CA LEU A 18 -18.74 2.90 -0.78
C LEU A 18 -18.38 3.31 0.65
N GLY A 19 -17.08 3.48 0.90
CA GLY A 19 -16.57 3.84 2.21
C GLY A 19 -16.92 2.80 3.29
N MET A 20 -17.34 3.26 4.46
CA MET A 20 -17.67 2.37 5.59
C MET A 20 -18.83 1.41 5.31
N ALA A 21 -19.69 1.69 4.32
CA ALA A 21 -20.74 0.76 3.91
C ALA A 21 -20.17 -0.50 3.23
N ALA A 22 -19.00 -0.38 2.61
CA ALA A 22 -18.29 -1.46 1.92
C ALA A 22 -17.40 -2.29 2.86
N GLY A 23 -16.80 -1.64 3.86
CA GLY A 23 -15.94 -2.28 4.85
C GLY A 23 -15.20 -1.26 5.69
N PHE A 24 -14.63 -1.70 6.80
CA PHE A 24 -13.82 -0.88 7.68
C PHE A 24 -12.78 -1.74 8.40
N ILE A 25 -11.57 -1.20 8.51
CA ILE A 25 -10.46 -1.74 9.27
C ILE A 25 -9.73 -0.58 9.93
N GLU A 26 -8.85 -0.87 10.88
CA GLU A 26 -8.09 0.16 11.59
C GLU A 26 -7.31 1.10 10.64
N PRO A 27 -7.18 2.39 11.01
CA PRO A 27 -6.62 3.41 10.12
C PRO A 27 -5.08 3.45 10.14
N LEU A 28 -4.39 2.31 10.16
CA LEU A 28 -2.94 2.25 10.30
C LEU A 28 -2.21 2.93 9.13
N GLU A 29 -2.72 2.77 7.90
CA GLU A 29 -2.12 3.28 6.65
C GLU A 29 -3.07 4.20 5.87
N ALA A 30 -4.04 4.82 6.57
CA ALA A 30 -5.01 5.78 6.01
C ALA A 30 -5.73 5.34 4.70
N SER A 31 -5.96 4.04 4.51
CA SER A 31 -6.50 3.45 3.26
C SER A 31 -7.98 3.75 2.98
N ALA A 32 -8.73 4.23 3.98
CA ALA A 32 -10.18 4.41 3.89
C ALA A 32 -10.60 5.43 2.82
N LEU A 33 -9.96 6.61 2.79
CA LEU A 33 -10.29 7.65 1.80
C LEU A 33 -9.87 7.23 0.39
N VAL A 34 -8.70 6.60 0.25
CA VAL A 34 -8.22 6.08 -1.04
C VAL A 34 -9.23 5.09 -1.64
N LEU A 35 -9.78 4.16 -0.85
CA LEU A 35 -10.81 3.24 -1.33
C LEU A 35 -12.11 3.95 -1.77
N VAL A 36 -12.48 5.04 -1.10
CA VAL A 36 -13.63 5.86 -1.50
C VAL A 36 -13.37 6.54 -2.84
N GLU A 37 -12.21 7.18 -3.00
CA GLU A 37 -11.82 7.90 -4.22
C GLU A 37 -11.74 6.94 -5.42
N LEU A 38 -11.08 5.80 -5.24
CA LEU A 38 -10.97 4.78 -6.28
C LEU A 38 -12.33 4.15 -6.63
N GLY A 39 -13.23 4.04 -5.65
CA GLY A 39 -14.56 3.47 -5.84
C GLY A 39 -15.46 4.42 -6.61
N ALA A 40 -15.49 5.68 -6.21
CA ALA A 40 -16.21 6.75 -6.89
C ALA A 40 -15.71 6.92 -8.33
N THR A 41 -14.39 6.91 -8.54
CA THR A 41 -13.77 7.01 -9.88
C THR A 41 -14.19 5.84 -10.76
N MET A 42 -14.08 4.60 -10.27
CA MET A 42 -14.46 3.42 -11.06
C MET A 42 -15.96 3.39 -11.39
N ILE A 43 -16.83 3.86 -10.48
CA ILE A 43 -18.26 3.97 -10.77
C ILE A 43 -18.54 5.03 -11.84
N ALA A 44 -17.81 6.15 -11.83
CA ALA A 44 -17.96 7.21 -12.83
C ALA A 44 -17.45 6.77 -14.21
N ASP A 45 -16.27 6.14 -14.27
CA ASP A 45 -15.62 5.71 -15.52
C ASP A 45 -16.29 4.50 -16.15
N GLU A 46 -16.89 3.63 -15.33
CA GLU A 46 -17.51 2.38 -15.76
C GLU A 46 -19.01 2.33 -15.49
N LEU A 47 -19.68 3.49 -15.49
CA LEU A 47 -21.12 3.55 -15.29
C LEU A 47 -21.84 2.63 -16.30
N PRO A 48 -22.67 1.66 -15.85
CA PRO A 48 -23.32 0.74 -16.77
C PRO A 48 -24.19 1.49 -17.78
N ALA A 49 -24.09 1.13 -19.06
CA ALA A 49 -24.90 1.75 -20.10
C ALA A 49 -26.40 1.50 -19.87
N ASP A 50 -26.75 0.29 -19.43
CA ASP A 50 -28.09 -0.10 -19.02
C ASP A 50 -28.05 -1.31 -18.05
N ARG A 51 -29.22 -1.87 -17.72
CA ARG A 51 -29.32 -3.01 -16.80
C ARG A 51 -28.60 -4.25 -17.32
N SER A 52 -28.52 -4.49 -18.63
CA SER A 52 -27.88 -5.68 -19.19
C SER A 52 -26.35 -5.67 -19.02
N ASP A 53 -25.74 -4.49 -19.00
CA ASP A 53 -24.30 -4.30 -18.76
C ASP A 53 -23.92 -4.35 -17.27
N MET A 54 -24.85 -3.98 -16.38
CA MET A 54 -24.61 -3.79 -14.94
C MET A 54 -23.99 -5.00 -14.22
N ASP A 55 -24.34 -6.23 -14.61
CA ASP A 55 -23.78 -7.42 -13.97
C ASP A 55 -22.31 -7.64 -14.34
N SER A 56 -21.91 -7.28 -15.57
CA SER A 56 -20.51 -7.32 -16.03
C SER A 56 -19.65 -6.27 -15.32
N VAL A 57 -20.14 -5.03 -15.25
CA VAL A 57 -19.47 -3.95 -14.50
C VAL A 57 -19.37 -4.31 -13.02
N GLY A 58 -20.48 -4.74 -12.41
CA GLY A 58 -20.53 -5.11 -11.00
C GLY A 58 -19.57 -6.26 -10.66
N LYS A 59 -19.42 -7.25 -11.54
CA LYS A 59 -18.42 -8.32 -11.36
C LYS A 59 -17.00 -7.75 -11.35
N ARG A 60 -16.64 -6.92 -12.34
CA ARG A 60 -15.30 -6.32 -12.42
C ARG A 60 -14.99 -5.42 -11.22
N TYR A 61 -15.97 -4.64 -10.76
CA TYR A 61 -15.85 -3.83 -9.55
C TYR A 61 -15.58 -4.71 -8.33
N ASN A 62 -16.35 -5.79 -8.15
CA ASN A 62 -16.17 -6.72 -7.05
C ASN A 62 -14.79 -7.39 -7.06
N ASP A 63 -14.33 -7.87 -8.22
CA ASP A 63 -13.03 -8.52 -8.36
C ASP A 63 -11.88 -7.54 -8.00
N ARG A 64 -11.92 -6.32 -8.53
CA ARG A 64 -10.90 -5.30 -8.25
C ARG A 64 -10.89 -4.87 -6.78
N PHE A 65 -12.06 -4.63 -6.19
CA PHE A 65 -12.13 -4.22 -4.79
C PHE A 65 -11.80 -5.35 -3.83
N ARG A 66 -12.11 -6.60 -4.18
CA ARG A 66 -11.65 -7.77 -3.41
C ARG A 66 -10.13 -7.79 -3.34
N TYR A 67 -9.48 -7.71 -4.51
CA TYR A 67 -8.03 -7.67 -4.61
C TYR A 67 -7.43 -6.55 -3.74
N ARG A 68 -7.94 -5.31 -3.87
CA ARG A 68 -7.46 -4.17 -3.07
C ARG A 68 -7.62 -4.40 -1.57
N TRP A 69 -8.74 -4.98 -1.14
CA TRP A 69 -8.96 -5.31 0.27
C TRP A 69 -7.97 -6.36 0.78
N ASP A 70 -7.72 -7.42 0.00
CA ASP A 70 -6.74 -8.44 0.35
C ASP A 70 -5.33 -7.83 0.49
N GLN A 71 -4.94 -6.91 -0.42
CA GLN A 71 -3.67 -6.19 -0.32
C GLN A 71 -3.55 -5.33 0.94
N ILE A 72 -4.63 -4.64 1.32
CA ILE A 72 -4.65 -3.83 2.54
C ILE A 72 -4.50 -4.73 3.76
N ILE A 73 -5.20 -5.86 3.82
CA ILE A 73 -5.08 -6.80 4.93
C ILE A 73 -3.64 -7.32 5.05
N ASP A 74 -3.03 -7.73 3.92
CA ASP A 74 -1.63 -8.18 3.90
C ASP A 74 -0.67 -7.09 4.37
N PHE A 75 -0.83 -5.87 3.86
CA PHE A 75 0.07 -4.76 4.18
C PHE A 75 -0.06 -4.31 5.64
N LEU A 76 -1.28 -4.24 6.18
CA LEU A 76 -1.48 -3.95 7.60
C LEU A 76 -0.92 -5.08 8.47
N LYS A 77 -1.23 -6.34 8.14
CA LYS A 77 -0.76 -7.50 8.90
C LYS A 77 0.78 -7.58 8.92
N LEU A 78 1.46 -7.15 7.85
CA LEU A 78 2.92 -7.10 7.78
C LEU A 78 3.54 -6.33 8.96
N HIS A 79 2.96 -5.19 9.35
CA HIS A 79 3.42 -4.38 10.48
C HIS A 79 3.43 -5.18 11.79
N TYR A 80 2.43 -6.03 11.99
CA TYR A 80 2.32 -6.84 13.19
C TYR A 80 3.24 -8.05 13.18
N VAL A 81 3.36 -8.72 12.02
CA VAL A 81 4.18 -9.93 11.88
C VAL A 81 5.67 -9.63 12.09
N LEU A 82 6.12 -8.45 11.66
CA LEU A 82 7.53 -8.04 11.78
C LEU A 82 7.93 -7.55 13.18
N SER A 83 6.96 -7.27 14.04
CA SER A 83 7.23 -6.76 15.39
C SER A 83 8.02 -7.78 16.22
N THR A 84 9.05 -7.31 16.93
CA THR A 84 9.88 -8.12 17.85
C THR A 84 9.36 -8.12 19.29
N ARG A 85 8.24 -7.43 19.54
CA ARG A 85 7.59 -7.34 20.85
C ARG A 85 7.08 -8.70 21.32
N THR A 86 7.21 -9.00 22.60
CA THR A 86 7.03 -10.36 23.14
C THR A 86 5.74 -10.56 23.93
N GLU A 87 4.99 -9.49 24.21
CA GLU A 87 3.72 -9.57 24.92
C GLU A 87 2.69 -10.39 24.13
N ALA A 88 1.73 -11.01 24.83
CA ALA A 88 0.79 -11.97 24.26
C ALA A 88 0.13 -11.50 22.95
N TYR A 89 -0.38 -10.27 22.92
CA TYR A 89 -0.95 -9.65 21.72
C TYR A 89 -0.01 -9.70 20.50
N TRP A 90 1.26 -9.32 20.68
CA TRP A 90 2.26 -9.33 19.61
C TRP A 90 2.70 -10.74 19.22
N ALA A 91 2.77 -11.65 20.20
CA ALA A 91 3.05 -13.06 19.95
C ALA A 91 1.95 -13.71 19.11
N ASP A 92 0.68 -13.44 19.40
CA ASP A 92 -0.47 -13.96 18.67
C ASP A 92 -0.46 -13.50 17.21
N HIS A 93 -0.07 -12.25 16.94
CA HIS A 93 0.05 -11.75 15.57
C HIS A 93 1.11 -12.47 14.72
N ARG A 94 2.06 -13.19 15.35
CA ARG A 94 3.06 -14.01 14.65
C ARG A 94 2.65 -15.48 14.49
N ASN A 95 1.51 -15.88 15.03
CA ASN A 95 0.98 -17.22 14.80
C ASN A 95 0.61 -17.39 13.31
N PRO A 96 1.15 -18.40 12.59
CA PRO A 96 0.85 -18.63 11.17
C PRO A 96 -0.65 -18.70 10.83
N SER A 97 -1.49 -19.18 11.76
CA SER A 97 -2.94 -19.24 11.54
C SER A 97 -3.62 -17.87 11.41
N SER A 98 -2.94 -16.81 11.86
CA SER A 98 -3.43 -15.42 11.80
C SER A 98 -2.87 -14.64 10.62
N ILE A 99 -1.99 -15.24 9.80
CA ILE A 99 -1.29 -14.60 8.69
C ILE A 99 -1.92 -15.07 7.38
N PRO A 100 -2.42 -14.17 6.51
CA PRO A 100 -2.92 -14.57 5.19
C PRO A 100 -1.88 -15.35 4.38
N GLU A 101 -2.33 -16.33 3.61
CA GLU A 101 -1.46 -17.19 2.79
C GLU A 101 -0.66 -16.38 1.76
N SER A 102 -1.26 -15.34 1.19
CA SER A 102 -0.61 -14.37 0.30
C SER A 102 0.58 -13.70 0.98
N LEU A 103 0.39 -13.18 2.20
CA LEU A 103 1.48 -12.58 2.97
C LEU A 103 2.56 -13.59 3.37
N GLN A 104 2.20 -14.83 3.72
CA GLN A 104 3.18 -15.89 4.01
C GLN A 104 4.06 -16.19 2.77
N SER A 105 3.44 -16.22 1.59
CA SER A 105 4.12 -16.44 0.31
C SER A 105 5.07 -15.28 -0.04
N LEU A 106 4.63 -14.05 0.21
CA LEU A 106 5.45 -12.85 0.07
C LEU A 106 6.66 -12.86 1.01
N LEU A 107 6.46 -13.13 2.32
CA LEU A 107 7.54 -13.22 3.30
C LEU A 107 8.56 -14.30 2.95
N THR A 108 8.09 -15.45 2.43
CA THR A 108 8.96 -16.53 1.94
C THR A 108 9.82 -16.04 0.78
N THR A 109 9.23 -15.30 -0.14
CA THR A 109 9.93 -14.70 -1.29
C THR A 109 10.94 -13.64 -0.82
N TRP A 110 10.53 -12.78 0.10
CA TRP A 110 11.36 -11.66 0.59
C TRP A 110 12.54 -12.09 1.45
N ALA A 111 12.54 -13.34 1.92
CA ALA A 111 13.72 -13.95 2.54
C ALA A 111 14.91 -14.08 1.56
N TYR A 112 14.67 -14.07 0.24
CA TYR A 112 15.68 -14.23 -0.81
C TYR A 112 15.92 -13.00 -1.67
N ARG A 113 14.97 -12.06 -1.74
CA ARG A 113 15.06 -10.85 -2.58
C ARG A 113 14.24 -9.70 -1.99
N ALA A 114 14.60 -8.46 -2.32
CA ALA A 114 13.77 -7.31 -1.94
C ALA A 114 12.43 -7.33 -2.70
N PRO A 115 11.34 -6.79 -2.12
CA PRO A 115 10.15 -6.47 -2.90
C PRO A 115 10.54 -5.59 -4.08
N TRP A 116 10.10 -5.90 -5.29
CA TRP A 116 10.51 -5.16 -6.49
C TRP A 116 9.36 -4.97 -7.48
N HIS A 117 9.59 -4.16 -8.53
CA HIS A 117 8.60 -3.94 -9.57
C HIS A 117 8.16 -5.27 -10.19
N HIS A 118 6.85 -5.42 -10.45
CA HIS A 118 6.18 -6.60 -11.03
C HIS A 118 5.92 -7.79 -10.07
N GLU A 119 5.98 -7.60 -8.74
CA GLU A 119 5.43 -8.60 -7.80
C GLU A 119 3.90 -8.53 -7.66
N GLY A 120 3.29 -7.46 -8.17
CA GLY A 120 1.84 -7.27 -8.26
C GLY A 120 1.23 -7.90 -9.53
N TYR A 121 -0.03 -8.33 -9.44
CA TYR A 121 -0.78 -8.88 -10.58
C TYR A 121 -1.46 -7.78 -11.40
N HIS A 122 -1.59 -6.57 -10.84
CA HIS A 122 -2.31 -5.46 -11.44
C HIS A 122 -1.39 -4.25 -11.69
N LYS A 123 -1.77 -3.40 -12.64
CA LYS A 123 -1.04 -2.14 -12.90
C LYS A 123 -1.29 -1.09 -11.82
N ASP A 124 -2.45 -1.16 -11.17
CA ASP A 124 -2.94 -0.17 -10.20
C ASP A 124 -2.93 -0.77 -8.78
N GLU A 125 -1.74 -1.15 -8.34
CA GLU A 125 -1.49 -1.68 -6.99
C GLU A 125 -1.82 -0.62 -5.92
N MET A 126 -2.47 -1.03 -4.83
CA MET A 126 -2.79 -0.10 -3.72
C MET A 126 -1.54 0.44 -3.06
N PHE A 127 -0.52 -0.40 -2.93
CA PHE A 127 0.75 -0.07 -2.29
C PHE A 127 1.89 -0.43 -3.24
N PRO A 128 2.73 0.53 -3.65
CA PRO A 128 3.90 0.22 -4.47
C PRO A 128 4.91 -0.62 -3.70
N SER A 129 5.81 -1.30 -4.41
CA SER A 129 6.89 -2.11 -3.81
C SER A 129 7.73 -1.33 -2.79
N ALA A 130 7.92 -0.02 -3.01
CA ALA A 130 8.61 0.87 -2.08
C ALA A 130 7.93 0.91 -0.70
N SER A 131 6.61 0.88 -0.61
CA SER A 131 5.88 0.87 0.66
C SER A 131 6.21 -0.38 1.48
N TYR A 132 6.25 -1.54 0.85
CA TYR A 132 6.68 -2.79 1.50
C TYR A 132 8.15 -2.72 1.94
N GLN A 133 9.04 -2.15 1.12
CA GLN A 133 10.44 -1.96 1.49
C GLN A 133 10.60 -1.07 2.73
N TYR A 134 9.86 0.03 2.81
CA TYR A 134 9.90 0.93 3.98
C TYR A 134 9.50 0.21 5.26
N VAL A 135 8.40 -0.55 5.23
CA VAL A 135 7.93 -1.31 6.40
C VAL A 135 8.90 -2.43 6.76
N LEU A 136 9.27 -3.29 5.80
CA LEU A 136 10.20 -4.40 6.01
C LEU A 136 11.51 -3.91 6.63
N TYR A 137 12.21 -3.02 5.93
CA TYR A 137 13.55 -2.62 6.33
C TYR A 137 13.54 -1.68 7.54
N GLY A 138 12.50 -0.84 7.67
CA GLY A 138 12.27 0.03 8.81
C GLY A 138 11.99 -0.74 10.10
N MET A 139 11.28 -1.87 10.00
CA MET A 139 11.03 -2.78 11.13
C MET A 139 12.14 -3.81 11.35
N GLY A 140 13.29 -3.65 10.69
CA GLY A 140 14.47 -4.47 10.93
C GLY A 140 14.48 -5.83 10.22
N PHE A 141 13.54 -6.11 9.33
CA PHE A 141 13.60 -7.29 8.48
C PHE A 141 14.86 -7.25 7.62
N ARG A 142 15.57 -8.37 7.53
CA ARG A 142 16.73 -8.55 6.67
C ARG A 142 16.57 -9.88 5.94
N PRO A 143 16.81 -9.93 4.61
CA PRO A 143 16.85 -11.20 3.89
C PRO A 143 17.84 -12.13 4.58
N SER A 144 17.35 -13.26 5.07
CA SER A 144 18.14 -14.22 5.86
C SER A 144 18.99 -15.14 4.99
N ARG A 145 18.74 -15.13 3.68
CA ARG A 145 19.41 -16.01 2.71
C ARG A 145 20.29 -15.18 1.78
N ALA A 146 21.40 -15.77 1.36
CA ALA A 146 22.33 -15.12 0.45
C ALA A 146 21.58 -14.67 -0.82
N LEU A 147 21.69 -13.38 -1.14
CA LEU A 147 21.16 -12.85 -2.39
C LEU A 147 21.79 -13.61 -3.57
N PRO A 148 21.03 -13.88 -4.64
CA PRO A 148 21.58 -14.50 -5.84
C PRO A 148 22.79 -13.72 -6.34
N LYS A 149 23.83 -14.43 -6.82
CA LYS A 149 25.00 -13.76 -7.42
C LYS A 149 24.57 -13.03 -8.69
N HIS A 150 24.67 -11.71 -8.69
CA HIS A 150 24.43 -10.87 -9.87
C HIS A 150 25.65 -10.91 -10.81
N ARG A 151 25.42 -10.86 -12.13
CA ARG A 151 26.51 -10.85 -13.14
C ARG A 151 27.22 -9.49 -13.28
N HIS A 152 26.56 -8.41 -12.86
CA HIS A 152 27.01 -7.02 -13.06
C HIS A 152 27.16 -6.23 -11.73
N VAL A 153 27.52 -6.92 -10.65
CA VAL A 153 27.55 -6.35 -9.28
C VAL A 153 28.29 -5.01 -9.21
N GLU A 154 29.47 -4.88 -9.83
CA GLU A 154 30.27 -3.66 -9.75
C GLU A 154 29.61 -2.45 -10.44
N GLN A 155 29.04 -2.66 -11.64
CA GLN A 155 28.33 -1.60 -12.37
C GLN A 155 27.06 -1.17 -11.64
N ASP A 156 26.30 -2.15 -11.13
CA ASP A 156 25.07 -1.91 -10.37
C ASP A 156 25.37 -1.16 -9.06
N LEU A 157 26.46 -1.51 -8.36
CA LEU A 157 26.90 -0.82 -7.15
C LEU A 157 27.32 0.63 -7.44
N ALA A 158 28.04 0.88 -8.53
CA ALA A 158 28.41 2.24 -8.92
C ALA A 158 27.18 3.11 -9.23
N ALA A 159 26.20 2.56 -9.96
CA ALA A 159 24.94 3.24 -10.25
C ALA A 159 24.13 3.51 -8.97
N ALA A 160 24.10 2.56 -8.04
CA ALA A 160 23.45 2.72 -6.74
C ALA A 160 24.11 3.84 -5.91
N HIS A 161 25.44 3.85 -5.80
CA HIS A 161 26.18 4.93 -5.12
C HIS A 161 25.92 6.30 -5.72
N HIS A 162 25.87 6.39 -7.05
CA HIS A 162 25.51 7.63 -7.74
C HIS A 162 24.09 8.10 -7.36
N THR A 163 23.13 7.19 -7.37
CA THR A 163 21.73 7.47 -7.00
C THR A 163 21.62 7.94 -5.55
N PHE A 164 22.30 7.28 -4.61
CA PHE A 164 22.33 7.70 -3.21
C PHE A 164 22.92 9.11 -3.02
N ALA A 165 23.98 9.43 -3.77
CA ALA A 165 24.58 10.76 -3.74
C ALA A 165 23.61 11.84 -4.26
N GLN A 166 22.89 11.55 -5.35
CA GLN A 166 21.88 12.46 -5.90
C GLN A 166 20.73 12.70 -4.91
N VAL A 167 20.16 11.65 -4.32
CA VAL A 167 19.10 11.75 -3.32
C VAL A 167 19.57 12.57 -2.10
N THR A 168 20.79 12.32 -1.62
CA THR A 168 21.37 13.06 -0.50
C THR A 168 21.53 14.56 -0.83
N LYS A 169 21.97 14.88 -2.04
CA LYS A 169 22.09 16.26 -2.52
C LYS A 169 20.72 16.95 -2.57
N GLN A 170 19.71 16.31 -3.16
CA GLN A 170 18.34 16.84 -3.24
C GLN A 170 17.73 17.03 -1.85
N ALA A 171 17.88 16.07 -0.95
CA ALA A 171 17.39 16.17 0.43
C ALA A 171 17.98 17.38 1.16
N ASN A 172 19.29 17.62 1.02
CA ASN A 172 19.93 18.81 1.60
C ASN A 172 19.44 20.11 0.97
N GLN A 173 19.19 20.13 -0.35
CA GLN A 173 18.63 21.30 -1.03
C GLN A 173 17.23 21.63 -0.49
N PHE A 174 16.34 20.64 -0.43
CA PHE A 174 14.98 20.84 0.11
C PHE A 174 15.00 21.26 1.57
N ARG A 175 15.84 20.64 2.41
CA ARG A 175 15.94 21.03 3.83
C ARG A 175 16.33 22.50 4.02
N ASN A 176 17.16 23.04 3.14
CA ASN A 176 17.63 24.43 3.25
C ASN A 176 16.67 25.45 2.61
N GLN A 177 15.79 25.03 1.70
CA GLN A 177 14.95 25.92 0.90
C GLN A 177 13.46 25.87 1.27
N MET A 178 12.99 24.74 1.82
CA MET A 178 11.59 24.58 2.15
C MET A 178 11.27 25.25 3.50
N PRO A 179 10.14 25.97 3.59
CA PRO A 179 9.66 26.46 4.88
C PRO A 179 9.27 25.30 5.79
N SER A 180 9.20 25.55 7.10
CA SER A 180 8.58 24.58 7.99
C SER A 180 7.10 24.41 7.65
N ASN A 181 6.51 23.27 8.04
CA ASN A 181 5.08 23.03 7.85
C ASN A 181 4.22 24.14 8.50
N ARG A 182 4.65 24.67 9.66
CA ARG A 182 3.92 25.74 10.35
C ARG A 182 4.00 27.05 9.58
N ASP A 183 5.18 27.44 9.13
CA ASP A 183 5.37 28.71 8.41
C ASP A 183 4.60 28.70 7.08
N LEU A 184 4.59 27.56 6.39
CA LEU A 184 3.78 27.36 5.19
C LEU A 184 2.29 27.54 5.50
N LEU A 185 1.77 26.90 6.55
CA LEU A 185 0.36 27.00 6.93
C LEU A 185 -0.03 28.42 7.37
N GLU A 186 0.82 29.14 8.09
CA GLU A 186 0.56 30.55 8.45
C GLU A 186 0.53 31.44 7.20
N THR A 187 1.43 31.21 6.25
CA THR A 187 1.42 31.92 4.96
C THR A 187 0.13 31.64 4.19
N LEU A 188 -0.34 30.39 4.18
CA LEU A 188 -1.56 29.98 3.48
C LEU A 188 -2.86 30.51 4.09
N LYS A 189 -2.83 31.02 5.32
CA LYS A 189 -3.98 31.75 5.89
C LYS A 189 -4.19 33.11 5.22
N GLN A 190 -3.11 33.71 4.72
CA GLN A 190 -3.10 35.07 4.15
C GLN A 190 -2.99 35.05 2.63
N HIS A 191 -2.41 34.00 2.06
CA HIS A 191 -2.13 33.85 0.64
C HIS A 191 -2.61 32.48 0.14
N ARG A 192 -2.82 32.34 -1.17
CA ARG A 192 -3.13 31.04 -1.80
C ARG A 192 -1.96 30.60 -2.67
N PHE A 193 -1.87 29.30 -2.91
CA PHE A 193 -1.00 28.79 -3.97
C PHE A 193 -1.41 29.43 -5.31
N GLN A 194 -0.41 29.80 -6.11
CA GLN A 194 -0.66 30.31 -7.45
C GLN A 194 -1.27 29.21 -8.31
N THR A 195 -2.33 29.54 -9.04
CA THR A 195 -2.88 28.66 -10.07
C THR A 195 -2.02 28.82 -11.32
N VAL A 196 -1.50 27.71 -11.85
CA VAL A 196 -0.73 27.65 -13.10
C VAL A 196 -1.66 27.32 -14.25
#